data_AF-A0A3S3UHI2-F1
#
_entry.id   AF-A0A3S3UHI2-F1
#
_cell.length_a   1.000
_cell.length_b   1.000
_cell.length_c   1.000
_cell.angle_alpha   90.00
_cell.angle_beta   90.00
_cell.angle_gamma   90.00
#
_symmetry.space_group_name_H-M   'P 1'
#
loop_
_entity.id
_entity.type
_entity.pdbx_description
1 polymer ?
#
loop_
_entity_poly.entity_id
_entity_poly.type
_entity_poly.pdbx_seq_one_letter_code
_entity_poly.pdbx_strand_id
1 'polypeptide(L)'
;MKICIAVVSSTFFLAACGGSGGGSQASFSTMESRGTALIEKLEGQSATPVSAMPSAGSATYSGIAGFAPSIYDEVEVLSEASLTANFASSTIAGNLTNFRDYQNTAIPGSVNIHSGVISGNEFGADLTGSLTVDGRASAVDGSMAGAFVGANAGGVVGLIEGTVGSQYMVGVLGAEK
;
A
#
# COMPACT_ATOMS: atom_id res chain seq x y z
N MET A 1 44.24 -2.38 55.84
CA MET A 1 43.27 -3.46 56.13
C MET A 1 42.21 -2.91 57.10
N LYS A 2 41.02 -2.62 56.56
CA LYS A 2 39.78 -2.35 57.31
C LYS A 2 38.62 -2.46 56.30
N ILE A 3 37.72 -3.38 56.60
CA ILE A 3 36.52 -3.75 55.85
C ILE A 3 35.47 -2.64 56.02
N CYS A 4 34.73 -2.32 54.96
CA CYS A 4 33.38 -1.77 55.05
C CYS A 4 32.50 -2.44 53.98
N ILE A 5 31.32 -2.85 54.43
CA ILE A 5 30.31 -3.71 53.82
C ILE A 5 29.19 -2.84 53.23
N ALA A 6 28.62 -3.30 52.11
CA ALA A 6 27.30 -2.98 51.52
C ALA A 6 27.08 -1.51 51.08
N VAL A 7 26.38 -1.19 49.99
CA VAL A 7 25.02 -1.60 49.58
C VAL A 7 24.85 -1.36 48.07
N VAL A 8 24.03 -2.20 47.45
CA VAL A 8 23.44 -2.14 46.09
C VAL A 8 22.94 -0.74 45.67
N SER A 9 23.25 -0.31 44.45
CA SER A 9 22.31 0.48 43.63
C SER A 9 22.74 0.48 42.15
N SER A 10 22.36 -0.59 41.44
CA SER A 10 22.40 -0.65 39.99
C SER A 10 21.39 0.35 39.42
N THR A 11 21.86 1.55 39.09
CA THR A 11 21.04 2.55 38.39
C THR A 11 21.21 2.35 36.90
N PHE A 12 20.37 1.48 36.33
CA PHE A 12 20.11 1.50 34.89
C PHE A 12 19.45 2.84 34.58
N PHE A 13 20.17 3.71 33.86
CA PHE A 13 19.53 4.80 33.13
C PHE A 13 18.71 4.16 32.00
N LEU A 14 17.45 3.84 32.28
CA LEU A 14 16.44 3.79 31.22
C LEU A 14 16.36 5.20 30.66
N ALA A 15 17.08 5.45 29.57
CA ALA A 15 16.78 6.56 28.69
C ALA A 15 15.32 6.37 28.26
N ALA A 16 14.45 7.14 28.90
CA ALA A 16 13.05 7.19 28.59
C ALA A 16 12.90 7.49 27.09
N CYS A 17 12.14 6.63 26.42
CA CYS A 17 11.67 6.82 25.06
C CYS A 17 10.83 8.11 25.01
N GLY A 18 11.50 9.24 24.79
CA GLY A 18 10.88 10.51 24.41
C GLY A 18 10.51 10.48 22.93
N GLY A 19 9.73 9.49 22.51
CA GLY A 19 9.10 9.46 21.20
C GLY A 19 7.86 10.34 21.22
N SER A 20 8.07 11.66 21.11
CA SER A 20 6.98 12.62 20.93
C SER A 20 6.18 12.22 19.69
N GLY A 21 4.96 11.75 19.92
CA GLY A 21 3.98 11.46 18.89
C GLY A 21 3.61 12.72 18.11
N GLY A 22 4.34 12.98 17.04
CA GLY A 22 3.80 13.52 15.81
C GLY A 22 3.65 12.34 14.86
N GLY A 23 2.48 12.15 14.25
CA GLY A 23 2.27 11.10 13.24
C GLY A 23 3.22 11.33 12.07
N SER A 24 4.43 10.80 12.17
CA SER A 24 5.43 10.85 11.11
C SER A 24 4.92 9.89 10.05
N GLN A 25 4.30 10.43 9.01
CA GLN A 25 3.95 9.67 7.81
C GLN A 25 5.19 8.92 7.33
N ALA A 26 5.02 7.68 6.86
CA ALA A 26 6.12 6.85 6.38
C ALA A 26 6.89 7.57 5.26
N SER A 27 8.22 7.51 5.29
CA SER A 27 9.05 8.10 4.22
C SER A 27 8.94 7.29 2.93
N PHE A 28 9.28 7.89 1.78
CA PHE A 28 9.37 7.19 0.50
C PHE A 28 10.19 5.89 0.61
N SER A 29 11.43 5.98 1.13
CA SER A 29 12.31 4.81 1.32
C SER A 29 11.72 3.71 2.20
N THR A 30 10.92 4.07 3.22
CA THR A 30 10.25 3.11 4.09
C THR A 30 9.09 2.43 3.37
N MET A 31 8.31 3.20 2.61
CA MET A 31 7.21 2.69 1.78
C MET A 31 7.75 1.79 0.67
N GLU A 32 8.85 2.18 0.03
CA GLU A 32 9.53 1.42 -1.02
C GLU A 32 9.98 0.06 -0.49
N SER A 33 10.76 0.07 0.61
CA SER A 33 11.24 -1.16 1.23
C SER A 33 10.09 -2.11 1.62
N ARG A 34 8.98 -1.56 2.14
CA ARG A 34 7.78 -2.33 2.47
C ARG A 34 7.08 -2.86 1.22
N GLY A 35 6.92 -2.03 0.19
CA GLY A 35 6.27 -2.37 -1.07
C GLY A 35 7.03 -3.47 -1.80
N THR A 36 8.34 -3.34 -1.95
CA THR A 36 9.20 -4.36 -2.57
C THR A 36 9.11 -5.69 -1.83
N ALA A 37 9.29 -5.70 -0.51
CA ALA A 37 9.20 -6.93 0.27
C ALA A 37 7.80 -7.58 0.18
N LEU A 38 6.75 -6.78 0.12
CA LEU A 38 5.38 -7.27 -0.02
C LEU A 38 5.13 -7.85 -1.42
N ILE A 39 5.53 -7.14 -2.48
CA ILE A 39 5.36 -7.62 -3.85
C ILE A 39 6.15 -8.91 -4.06
N GLU A 40 7.43 -8.96 -3.67
CA GLU A 40 8.25 -10.19 -3.75
C GLU A 40 7.60 -11.37 -3.01
N LYS A 41 7.04 -11.13 -1.83
CA LYS A 41 6.31 -12.14 -1.06
C LYS A 41 5.07 -12.62 -1.80
N LEU A 42 4.30 -11.72 -2.40
CA LEU A 42 3.04 -12.03 -3.08
C LEU A 42 3.24 -12.68 -4.45
N GLU A 43 4.25 -12.27 -5.20
CA GLU A 43 4.65 -12.89 -6.48
C GLU A 43 5.22 -14.30 -6.28
N GLY A 44 5.84 -14.55 -5.12
CA GLY A 44 6.22 -15.91 -4.71
C GLY A 44 5.03 -16.84 -4.42
N GLN A 45 3.81 -16.32 -4.37
CA GLN A 45 2.60 -17.11 -4.14
C GLN A 45 1.89 -17.43 -5.46
N SER A 46 1.29 -18.61 -5.53
CA SER A 46 0.38 -18.93 -6.62
C SER A 46 -0.92 -18.13 -6.50
N ALA A 47 -1.53 -17.83 -7.65
CA ALA A 47 -2.90 -17.32 -7.70
C ALA A 47 -3.83 -18.23 -6.90
N THR A 48 -4.75 -17.64 -6.14
CA THR A 48 -5.74 -18.41 -5.39
C THR A 48 -6.60 -19.20 -6.40
N PRO A 49 -6.73 -20.53 -6.26
CA PRO A 49 -7.63 -21.28 -7.13
C PRO A 49 -9.07 -20.75 -7.02
N VAL A 50 -9.79 -20.66 -8.14
CA VAL A 50 -11.19 -20.17 -8.15
C VAL A 50 -12.08 -20.95 -7.16
N SER A 51 -11.85 -22.26 -7.02
CA SER A 51 -12.58 -23.11 -6.06
C SER A 51 -12.25 -22.84 -4.59
N ALA A 52 -11.15 -22.13 -4.32
CA ALA A 52 -10.69 -21.72 -2.99
C ALA A 52 -10.92 -20.22 -2.73
N MET A 53 -11.54 -19.49 -3.68
CA MET A 53 -11.97 -18.12 -3.45
C MET A 53 -13.10 -18.09 -2.41
N PRO A 54 -13.09 -17.13 -1.46
CA PRO A 54 -14.23 -16.92 -0.60
C PRO A 54 -15.48 -16.59 -1.43
N SER A 55 -16.64 -17.13 -1.05
CA SER A 55 -17.93 -16.86 -1.70
C SER A 55 -18.86 -15.97 -0.87
N ALA A 56 -18.43 -15.59 0.33
CA ALA A 56 -19.18 -14.75 1.26
C ALA A 56 -18.23 -13.94 2.15
N GLY A 57 -18.78 -12.92 2.81
CA GLY A 57 -18.04 -12.04 3.70
C GLY A 57 -17.21 -10.99 2.97
N SER A 58 -16.42 -10.26 3.74
CA SER A 58 -15.55 -9.19 3.24
C SER A 58 -14.18 -9.29 3.86
N ALA A 59 -13.17 -8.79 3.15
CA ALA A 59 -11.82 -8.61 3.66
C ALA A 59 -11.25 -7.27 3.23
N THR A 60 -10.50 -6.65 4.12
CA THR A 60 -9.71 -5.46 3.83
C THR A 60 -8.28 -5.90 3.55
N TYR A 61 -7.65 -5.29 2.56
CA TYR A 61 -6.26 -5.46 2.20
C TYR A 61 -5.55 -4.13 2.35
N SER A 62 -4.40 -4.13 2.99
CA SER A 62 -3.53 -2.96 3.14
C SER A 62 -2.21 -3.21 2.42
N GLY A 63 -1.70 -2.21 1.73
CA GLY A 63 -0.54 -2.39 0.88
C GLY A 63 0.04 -1.10 0.35
N ILE A 64 0.88 -1.25 -0.67
CA ILE A 64 1.57 -0.14 -1.33
C ILE A 64 1.29 -0.25 -2.82
N ALA A 65 1.09 0.91 -3.46
CA ALA A 65 1.14 1.04 -4.91
C ALA A 65 2.29 1.97 -5.30
N GLY A 66 3.11 1.53 -6.25
CA GLY A 66 4.19 2.32 -6.85
C GLY A 66 3.86 2.67 -8.29
N PHE A 67 4.26 3.87 -8.72
CA PHE A 67 3.97 4.43 -10.02
C PHE A 67 5.21 4.98 -10.70
N ALA A 68 5.25 4.83 -12.01
CA ALA A 68 6.29 5.35 -12.89
C ALA A 68 5.69 5.74 -14.27
N PRO A 69 6.40 6.50 -15.11
CA PRO A 69 5.95 6.80 -16.47
C PRO A 69 5.81 5.57 -17.37
N SER A 70 6.59 4.50 -17.08
CA SER A 70 6.56 3.22 -17.78
C SER A 70 6.90 2.06 -16.82
N ILE A 71 6.53 0.83 -17.19
CA ILE A 71 6.76 -0.37 -16.35
C ILE A 71 8.25 -0.75 -16.24
N TYR A 72 9.09 -0.14 -17.08
CA TYR A 72 10.54 -0.35 -17.12
C TYR A 72 11.31 0.75 -16.39
N ASP A 73 10.63 1.80 -15.96
CA ASP A 73 11.25 2.93 -15.28
C ASP A 73 11.30 2.68 -13.76
N GLU A 74 12.16 3.43 -13.08
CA GLU A 74 12.19 3.43 -11.62
C GLU A 74 10.90 4.02 -11.05
N VAL A 75 10.49 3.51 -9.87
CA VAL A 75 9.29 4.03 -9.19
C VAL A 75 9.55 5.46 -8.76
N GLU A 76 8.73 6.39 -9.25
CA GLU A 76 8.86 7.82 -8.93
C GLU A 76 7.92 8.24 -7.80
N VAL A 77 6.78 7.55 -7.66
CA VAL A 77 5.74 7.88 -6.70
C VAL A 77 5.23 6.61 -6.01
N LEU A 78 5.04 6.69 -4.70
CA LEU A 78 4.44 5.63 -3.89
C LEU A 78 3.18 6.13 -3.18
N SER A 79 2.26 5.22 -2.89
CA SER A 79 1.06 5.48 -2.07
C SER A 79 0.74 4.30 -1.16
N GLU A 80 0.06 4.56 -0.05
CA GLU A 80 -0.59 3.51 0.74
C GLU A 80 -1.92 3.15 0.09
N ALA A 81 -2.14 1.85 -0.11
CA ALA A 81 -3.35 1.30 -0.69
C ALA A 81 -4.22 0.63 0.39
N SER A 82 -5.51 0.91 0.39
CA SER A 82 -6.51 0.19 1.17
C SER A 82 -7.62 -0.29 0.24
N LEU A 83 -7.81 -1.60 0.16
CA LEU A 83 -8.83 -2.25 -0.67
C LEU A 83 -9.78 -3.02 0.23
N THR A 84 -11.05 -3.06 -0.12
CA THR A 84 -12.06 -3.92 0.51
C THR A 84 -12.72 -4.76 -0.56
N ALA A 85 -12.48 -6.07 -0.49
CA ALA A 85 -13.19 -7.06 -1.29
C ALA A 85 -14.42 -7.52 -0.53
N ASN A 86 -15.58 -7.44 -1.18
CA ASN A 86 -16.81 -8.07 -0.71
C ASN A 86 -17.12 -9.25 -1.62
N PHE A 87 -16.89 -10.45 -1.09
CA PHE A 87 -17.02 -11.70 -1.83
C PHE A 87 -18.47 -12.13 -2.00
N ALA A 88 -19.37 -11.66 -1.12
CA ALA A 88 -20.81 -11.94 -1.24
C ALA A 88 -21.45 -11.18 -2.41
N SER A 89 -20.98 -9.95 -2.69
CA SER A 89 -21.45 -9.15 -3.84
C SER A 89 -20.50 -9.19 -5.04
N SER A 90 -19.37 -9.90 -4.94
CA SER A 90 -18.33 -9.95 -5.97
C SER A 90 -17.84 -8.55 -6.39
N THR A 91 -17.64 -7.66 -5.42
CA THR A 91 -17.19 -6.27 -5.65
C THR A 91 -15.90 -5.97 -4.92
N ILE A 92 -15.09 -5.07 -5.47
CA ILE A 92 -13.90 -4.51 -4.82
C ILE A 92 -13.91 -2.98 -4.91
N ALA A 93 -13.53 -2.31 -3.84
CA ALA A 93 -13.42 -0.85 -3.79
C ALA A 93 -12.30 -0.46 -2.82
N GLY A 94 -11.87 0.79 -2.83
CA GLY A 94 -10.78 1.23 -1.96
C GLY A 94 -10.30 2.63 -2.23
N ASN A 95 -9.10 2.93 -1.74
CA ASN A 95 -8.45 4.21 -1.92
C ASN A 95 -6.92 4.08 -1.89
N LEU A 96 -6.28 4.98 -2.61
CA LEU A 96 -4.86 5.27 -2.55
C LEU A 96 -4.67 6.62 -1.87
N THR A 97 -3.76 6.67 -0.90
CA THR A 97 -3.54 7.85 -0.05
C THR A 97 -2.06 7.98 0.33
N ASN A 98 -1.71 9.08 1.00
CA ASN A 98 -0.35 9.33 1.50
C ASN A 98 0.71 9.26 0.39
N PHE A 99 0.41 9.86 -0.75
CA PHE A 99 1.32 9.86 -1.89
C PHE A 99 2.63 10.57 -1.57
N ARG A 100 3.75 9.99 -2.01
CA ARG A 100 5.10 10.54 -1.87
C ARG A 100 5.91 10.34 -3.13
N ASP A 101 6.66 11.35 -3.53
CA ASP A 101 7.66 11.20 -4.59
C ASP A 101 8.99 10.63 -4.06
N TYR A 102 9.87 10.24 -4.97
CA TYR A 102 11.21 9.72 -4.70
C TYR A 102 12.12 10.68 -3.91
N GLN A 103 11.79 11.99 -3.91
CA GLN A 103 12.46 13.02 -3.10
C GLN A 103 11.86 13.12 -1.68
N ASN A 104 10.94 12.22 -1.33
CA ASN A 104 10.19 12.18 -0.08
C ASN A 104 9.25 13.38 0.14
N THR A 105 8.89 14.10 -0.92
CA THR A 105 7.89 15.16 -0.91
C THR A 105 6.50 14.54 -0.84
N ALA A 106 5.66 15.03 0.07
CA ALA A 106 4.26 14.62 0.11
C ALA A 106 3.51 15.23 -1.07
N ILE A 107 2.69 14.43 -1.74
CA ILE A 107 1.79 14.86 -2.82
C ILE A 107 0.36 14.87 -2.24
N PRO A 108 -0.20 16.03 -1.88
CA PRO A 108 -1.53 16.10 -1.29
C PRO A 108 -2.61 15.60 -2.25
N GLY A 109 -3.50 14.75 -1.76
CA GLY A 109 -4.62 14.24 -2.55
C GLY A 109 -4.94 12.79 -2.23
N SER A 110 -5.87 12.23 -3.00
CA SER A 110 -6.32 10.85 -2.88
C SER A 110 -6.91 10.37 -4.19
N VAL A 111 -6.85 9.06 -4.41
CA VAL A 111 -7.48 8.39 -5.55
C VAL A 111 -8.42 7.33 -5.01
N ASN A 112 -9.68 7.37 -5.43
CA ASN A 112 -10.68 6.37 -5.10
C ASN A 112 -10.64 5.23 -6.11
N ILE A 113 -10.77 4.01 -5.62
CA ILE A 113 -10.93 2.80 -6.40
C ILE A 113 -12.40 2.39 -6.28
N HIS A 114 -13.11 2.38 -7.38
CA HIS A 114 -14.56 2.15 -7.39
C HIS A 114 -15.01 1.34 -8.60
N SER A 115 -16.32 1.06 -8.67
CA SER A 115 -16.92 0.24 -9.73
C SER A 115 -16.27 -1.15 -9.88
N GLY A 116 -15.56 -1.63 -8.85
CA GLY A 116 -14.73 -2.82 -9.00
C GLY A 116 -15.54 -4.11 -8.95
N VAL A 117 -15.19 -5.04 -9.84
CA VAL A 117 -15.85 -6.34 -10.01
C VAL A 117 -14.83 -7.45 -9.80
N ILE A 118 -15.21 -8.45 -9.01
CA ILE A 118 -14.45 -9.70 -8.82
C ILE A 118 -15.04 -10.76 -9.74
N SER A 119 -14.19 -11.41 -10.53
CA SER A 119 -14.57 -12.51 -11.43
C SER A 119 -13.59 -13.67 -11.26
N GLY A 120 -14.06 -14.78 -10.71
CA GLY A 120 -13.17 -15.88 -10.33
C GLY A 120 -12.18 -15.44 -9.26
N ASN A 121 -10.89 -15.51 -9.57
CA ASN A 121 -9.78 -15.05 -8.72
C ASN A 121 -9.14 -13.75 -9.23
N GLU A 122 -9.78 -13.07 -10.17
CA GLU A 122 -9.33 -11.80 -10.75
C GLU A 122 -10.30 -10.68 -10.38
N PHE A 123 -9.85 -9.44 -10.58
CA PHE A 123 -10.69 -8.26 -10.44
C PHE A 123 -10.26 -7.12 -11.36
N GLY A 124 -11.18 -6.21 -11.63
CA GLY A 124 -10.90 -4.92 -12.28
C GLY A 124 -11.70 -3.80 -11.63
N ALA A 125 -11.20 -2.58 -11.67
CA ALA A 125 -11.85 -1.40 -11.08
C ALA A 125 -11.43 -0.09 -11.77
N ASP A 126 -12.25 0.94 -11.60
CA ASP A 126 -11.96 2.30 -12.06
C ASP A 126 -11.27 3.10 -10.96
N LEU A 127 -10.43 4.06 -11.36
CA LEU A 127 -9.73 4.97 -10.47
C LEU A 127 -10.05 6.42 -10.83
N THR A 128 -10.52 7.18 -9.85
CA THR A 128 -10.73 8.63 -10.01
C THR A 128 -10.27 9.39 -8.78
N GLY A 129 -9.72 10.58 -8.96
CA GLY A 129 -9.23 11.38 -7.84
C GLY A 129 -8.62 12.70 -8.22
N SER A 130 -7.88 13.27 -7.28
CA SER A 130 -7.06 14.45 -7.54
C SER A 130 -5.82 14.45 -6.68
N LEU A 131 -4.70 14.87 -7.28
CA LEU A 131 -3.40 15.05 -6.65
C LEU A 131 -2.93 16.48 -6.88
N THR A 132 -2.22 17.05 -5.90
CA THR A 132 -1.63 18.39 -6.02
C THR A 132 -0.19 18.28 -6.47
N VAL A 133 0.07 18.64 -7.73
CA VAL A 133 1.40 18.62 -8.37
C VAL A 133 1.80 20.06 -8.68
N ASP A 134 3.00 20.48 -8.29
CA ASP A 134 3.49 21.86 -8.44
C ASP A 134 2.52 22.94 -7.89
N GLY A 135 1.85 22.61 -6.78
CA GLY A 135 0.87 23.48 -6.13
C GLY A 135 -0.48 23.61 -6.86
N ARG A 136 -0.76 22.77 -7.87
CA ARG A 136 -2.02 22.76 -8.62
C ARG A 136 -2.72 21.41 -8.50
N ALA A 137 -4.04 21.44 -8.36
CA ALA A 137 -4.84 20.23 -8.41
C ALA A 137 -4.87 19.68 -9.84
N SER A 138 -4.40 18.44 -9.99
CA SER A 138 -4.45 17.63 -11.21
C SER A 138 -5.47 16.52 -11.02
N ALA A 139 -6.33 16.32 -12.01
CA ALA A 139 -7.29 15.21 -11.99
C ALA A 139 -6.55 13.88 -12.18
N VAL A 140 -7.04 12.84 -11.52
CA VAL A 140 -6.60 11.46 -11.74
C VAL A 140 -7.74 10.69 -12.38
N ASP A 141 -7.44 9.98 -13.45
CA ASP A 141 -8.36 9.09 -14.17
C ASP A 141 -7.57 7.86 -14.62
N GLY A 142 -8.06 6.67 -14.31
CA GLY A 142 -7.41 5.42 -14.67
C GLY A 142 -8.24 4.18 -14.37
N SER A 143 -7.62 3.03 -14.55
CA SER A 143 -8.20 1.72 -14.26
C SER A 143 -7.14 0.80 -13.66
N MET A 144 -7.60 -0.26 -13.00
CA MET A 144 -6.73 -1.31 -12.50
C MET A 144 -7.30 -2.69 -12.82
N ALA A 145 -6.39 -3.64 -12.98
CA ALA A 145 -6.69 -5.06 -13.06
C ALA A 145 -5.75 -5.82 -12.13
N GLY A 146 -6.22 -6.91 -11.53
CA GLY A 146 -5.41 -7.68 -10.59
C GLY A 146 -5.97 -9.06 -10.29
N ALA A 147 -5.26 -9.76 -9.41
CA ALA A 147 -5.59 -11.12 -9.00
C ALA A 147 -5.41 -11.31 -7.49
N PHE A 148 -6.20 -12.22 -6.94
CA PHE A 148 -6.04 -12.72 -5.58
C PHE A 148 -4.99 -13.84 -5.57
N VAL A 149 -4.07 -13.77 -4.62
CA VAL A 149 -2.96 -14.73 -4.44
C VAL A 149 -2.98 -15.35 -3.05
N GLY A 150 -2.33 -16.51 -2.92
CA GLY A 150 -2.19 -17.23 -1.67
C GLY A 150 -3.44 -18.00 -1.25
N ALA A 151 -3.39 -18.58 -0.06
CA ALA A 151 -4.51 -19.35 0.48
C ALA A 151 -5.69 -18.43 0.81
N ASN A 152 -6.90 -18.82 0.42
CA ASN A 152 -8.15 -18.11 0.70
C ASN A 152 -8.10 -16.61 0.34
N ALA A 153 -7.50 -16.28 -0.81
CA ALA A 153 -7.32 -14.91 -1.28
C ALA A 153 -6.53 -14.05 -0.27
N GLY A 154 -5.45 -14.57 0.30
CA GLY A 154 -4.69 -13.92 1.39
C GLY A 154 -4.01 -12.60 1.00
N GLY A 155 -3.71 -12.42 -0.28
CA GLY A 155 -3.19 -11.16 -0.82
C GLY A 155 -3.78 -10.83 -2.18
N VAL A 156 -3.44 -9.65 -2.68
CA VAL A 156 -3.77 -9.17 -4.01
C VAL A 156 -2.55 -8.53 -4.65
N VAL A 157 -2.40 -8.76 -5.96
CA VAL A 157 -1.45 -8.04 -6.82
C VAL A 157 -2.23 -7.43 -7.98
N GLY A 158 -1.77 -6.29 -8.49
CA GLY A 158 -2.44 -5.64 -9.60
C GLY A 158 -1.58 -4.65 -10.35
N LEU A 159 -2.02 -4.33 -11.56
CA LEU A 159 -1.49 -3.28 -12.40
C LEU A 159 -2.50 -2.14 -12.47
N ILE A 160 -1.97 -0.92 -12.48
CA ILE A 160 -2.74 0.32 -12.60
C ILE A 160 -2.25 1.05 -13.84
N GLU A 161 -3.16 1.59 -14.63
CA GLU A 161 -2.86 2.45 -15.77
C GLU A 161 -3.77 3.67 -15.71
N GLY A 162 -3.21 4.86 -15.95
CA GLY A 162 -4.01 6.08 -15.88
C GLY A 162 -3.21 7.34 -16.14
N THR A 163 -3.83 8.46 -15.81
CA THR A 163 -3.26 9.78 -15.99
C THR A 163 -3.35 10.62 -14.72
N VAL A 164 -2.37 11.50 -14.54
CA VAL A 164 -2.41 12.61 -13.57
C VAL A 164 -2.28 13.90 -14.36
N GLY A 165 -3.38 14.64 -14.49
CA GLY A 165 -3.47 15.75 -15.44
C GLY A 165 -3.31 15.24 -16.87
N SER A 166 -2.18 15.55 -17.52
CA SER A 166 -1.85 15.08 -18.86
C SER A 166 -0.74 14.02 -18.89
N GLN A 167 -0.19 13.66 -17.73
CA GLN A 167 0.92 12.70 -17.64
C GLN A 167 0.36 11.29 -17.52
N TYR A 168 0.82 10.38 -18.38
CA TYR A 168 0.51 8.96 -18.28
C TYR A 168 1.39 8.31 -17.22
N MET A 169 0.79 7.43 -16.41
CA MET A 169 1.46 6.68 -15.37
C MET A 169 1.00 5.23 -15.44
N VAL A 170 1.93 4.32 -15.16
CA VAL A 170 1.62 2.93 -14.83
C VAL A 170 1.98 2.68 -13.38
N GLY A 171 1.33 1.70 -12.77
CA GLY A 171 1.64 1.32 -11.40
C GLY A 171 1.48 -0.16 -11.13
N VAL A 172 2.17 -0.60 -10.08
CA VAL A 172 2.07 -1.95 -9.52
C VAL A 172 1.56 -1.82 -8.10
N LEU A 173 0.59 -2.66 -7.73
CA LEU A 173 0.00 -2.73 -6.41
C LEU A 173 0.24 -4.12 -5.81
N GLY A 174 0.64 -4.15 -4.54
CA GLY A 174 0.62 -5.34 -3.69
C GLY A 174 -0.06 -5.00 -2.37
N ALA A 175 -1.02 -5.82 -1.93
CA ALA A 175 -1.70 -5.65 -0.65
C ALA A 175 -2.06 -6.99 -0.01
N GLU A 176 -2.07 -7.04 1.32
CA GLU A 176 -2.41 -8.25 2.10
C GLU A 176 -3.45 -7.96 3.18
N LYS A 177 -4.16 -9.00 3.61
CA LYS A 177 -5.19 -8.93 4.66
C LYS A 177 -4.62 -8.62 6.05
#